data_AF-A0A947IJS5-F1
#
_entry.id   AF-A0A947IJS5-F1
#
_cell.length_a   1.000
_cell.length_b   1.000
_cell.length_c   1.000
_cell.angle_alpha   90.00
_cell.angle_beta   90.00
_cell.angle_gamma   90.00
#
_symmetry.space_group_name_H-M   'P 1'
#
loop_
_entity.id
_entity.type
_entity.pdbx_description
1 polymer ?
#
loop_
_entity_poly.entity_id
_entity_poly.type
_entity_poly.pdbx_seq_one_letter_code
_entity_poly.pdbx_strand_id
1 'polypeptide(L)' 'MKKLGPLAVIGSVISAAFGVQSSQNRERDFTHGRFRNYVITAIIFVGVFIATVFTVVQIVLK' A
#
# COMPACT_ATOMS: atom_id res chain seq x y z
N MET A 1 12.65 -18.87 -11.70
CA MET A 1 11.57 -18.19 -10.97
C MET A 1 12.16 -17.07 -10.12
N LYS A 2 11.91 -15.80 -10.46
CA LYS A 2 12.54 -14.64 -9.80
C LYS A 2 11.74 -14.32 -8.54
N LYS A 3 12.30 -14.59 -7.35
CA LYS A 3 11.72 -14.18 -6.06
C LYS A 3 11.34 -12.70 -6.15
N LEU A 4 10.12 -12.35 -5.74
CA LEU A 4 9.69 -10.95 -5.74
C LEU A 4 10.61 -10.15 -4.83
N GLY A 5 11.41 -9.28 -5.42
CA GLY A 5 12.22 -8.33 -4.68
C GLY A 5 11.31 -7.30 -3.98
N PRO A 6 11.75 -6.70 -2.87
CA PRO A 6 10.98 -5.68 -2.13
C PRO A 6 10.44 -4.56 -3.03
N LEU A 7 11.21 -4.17 -4.05
CA LEU A 7 10.83 -3.15 -5.03
C LEU A 7 9.58 -3.52 -5.85
N ALA A 8 9.39 -4.80 -6.16
CA ALA A 8 8.22 -5.26 -6.91
C ALA A 8 6.93 -5.15 -6.06
N VAL A 9 7.04 -5.39 -4.75
CA VAL A 9 5.92 -5.25 -3.81
C VAL A 9 5.52 -3.78 -3.67
N ILE A 10 6.52 -2.89 -3.50
CA ILE A 10 6.28 -1.44 -3.44
C ILE A 10 5.58 -0.95 -4.71
N GLY A 11 6.06 -1.36 -5.89
CA GLY A 11 5.42 -1.03 -7.16
C GLY A 11 3.99 -1.53 -7.28
N SER A 12 3.70 -2.75 -6.80
CA SER A 12 2.34 -3.30 -6.80
C SER A 12 1.41 -2.46 -5.92
N VAL A 13 1.85 -2.10 -4.70
CA VAL A 13 1.07 -1.28 -3.75
C VAL A 13 0.79 0.11 -4.31
N ILE A 14 1.78 0.76 -4.93
CA ILE A 14 1.60 2.08 -5.58
C ILE A 14 0.60 1.95 -6.73
N SER A 15 0.75 0.96 -7.61
CA SER A 15 -0.18 0.76 -8.72
C SER A 15 -1.61 0.49 -8.26
N ALA A 16 -1.78 -0.22 -7.14
CA ALA A 16 -3.06 -0.48 -6.51
C ALA A 16 -3.70 0.80 -5.96
N ALA A 17 -2.90 1.64 -5.29
CA ALA A 17 -3.36 2.92 -4.73
C ALA A 17 -3.83 3.90 -5.82
N PHE A 18 -3.16 3.93 -6.98
CA PHE A 18 -3.56 4.75 -8.13
C PHE A 18 -4.61 4.10 -9.04
N GLY A 19 -5.06 2.87 -8.74
CA GLY A 19 -6.05 2.15 -9.55
C GLY A 19 -5.54 1.63 -10.90
N VAL A 20 -4.24 1.75 -11.17
CA VAL A 20 -3.57 1.30 -12.41
C VAL A 20 -3.00 -0.12 -12.30
N GLN A 21 -3.42 -0.88 -11.27
CA GLN A 21 -2.94 -2.23 -11.02
C GLN A 21 -3.43 -3.21 -12.11
N SER A 22 -2.50 -3.88 -12.78
CA SER A 22 -2.84 -4.90 -13.79
C SER A 22 -3.42 -6.17 -13.16
N SER A 23 -4.26 -6.88 -13.92
CA SER A 23 -4.85 -8.17 -13.51
C SER A 23 -3.77 -9.20 -13.14
N GLN A 24 -2.64 -9.20 -13.83
CA GLN A 24 -1.52 -10.11 -13.56
C GLN A 24 -0.82 -9.79 -12.22
N ASN A 25 -0.65 -8.51 -11.87
CA ASN A 25 -0.14 -8.12 -10.55
C ASN A 25 -1.15 -8.49 -9.47
N ARG A 26 -2.44 -8.26 -9.73
CA ARG A 26 -3.55 -8.59 -8.84
C ARG A 26 -3.59 -10.09 -8.56
N GLU A 27 -3.61 -10.94 -9.57
CA GLU A 27 -3.68 -12.39 -9.43
C GLU A 27 -2.44 -12.95 -8.72
N ARG A 28 -1.24 -12.45 -9.03
CA ARG A 28 -0.03 -12.79 -8.27
C ARG A 28 -0.15 -12.44 -6.78
N ASP A 29 -0.66 -11.25 -6.50
CA ASP A 29 -0.88 -10.72 -5.16
C ASP A 29 -1.95 -11.53 -4.39
N PHE A 30 -2.99 -12.03 -5.06
CA PHE A 30 -4.05 -12.84 -4.45
C PHE A 30 -3.71 -14.34 -4.35
N THR A 31 -2.94 -14.90 -5.29
CA THR A 31 -2.56 -16.32 -5.28
C THR A 31 -1.35 -16.58 -4.38
N HIS A 32 -0.44 -15.61 -4.22
CA HIS A 32 0.81 -15.79 -3.45
C HIS A 32 0.92 -14.87 -2.22
N GLY A 33 0.03 -13.87 -2.06
CA GLY A 33 0.03 -12.96 -0.92
C GLY A 33 -0.75 -13.51 0.26
N ARG A 34 -0.17 -13.42 1.47
CA ARG A 34 -0.89 -13.74 2.71
C ARG A 34 -1.85 -12.58 3.03
N PHE A 35 -3.15 -12.86 3.20
CA PHE A 35 -4.18 -11.88 3.59
C PHE A 35 -3.72 -10.94 4.72
N ARG A 36 -3.04 -11.48 5.73
CA ARG A 36 -2.46 -10.72 6.84
C ARG A 36 -1.56 -9.55 6.41
N ASN A 37 -0.78 -9.71 5.33
CA ASN A 37 0.11 -8.66 4.85
C ASN A 37 -0.67 -7.47 4.29
N TYR A 38 -1.82 -7.71 3.64
CA TYR A 38 -2.70 -6.64 3.15
C TYR A 38 -3.33 -5.86 4.30
N VAL A 39 -3.82 -6.57 5.32
CA VAL A 39 -4.43 -5.94 6.50
C VAL A 39 -3.42 -5.06 7.24
N ILE A 40 -2.20 -5.56 7.49
CA ILE A 40 -1.14 -4.79 8.14
C ILE A 40 -0.78 -3.56 7.31
N THR A 41 -0.62 -3.72 5.99
CA THR A 41 -0.29 -2.62 5.08
C THR A 41 -1.39 -1.54 5.09
N ALA A 42 -2.66 -1.94 5.08
CA ALA A 42 -3.79 -1.02 5.14
C ALA A 42 -3.84 -0.25 6.46
N ILE A 43 -3.62 -0.92 7.60
CA ILE A 43 -3.58 -0.27 8.92
C ILE A 43 -2.46 0.78 8.98
N ILE A 44 -1.26 0.43 8.50
CA ILE A 44 -0.12 1.36 8.46
C ILE A 44 -0.45 2.55 7.57
N PHE A 45 -0.98 2.31 6.37
CA PHE A 45 -1.34 3.37 5.44
C PHE A 45 -2.36 4.34 6.03
N VAL A 46 -3.43 3.83 6.65
CA VAL A 46 -4.44 4.66 7.31
C VAL A 46 -3.83 5.45 8.46
N GLY A 47 -2.97 4.83 9.28
CA GLY A 47 -2.27 5.52 10.36
C GLY A 47 -1.41 6.70 9.87
N VAL A 48 -0.64 6.49 8.80
CA VAL A 48 0.17 7.54 8.16
C VAL A 48 -0.71 8.65 7.57
N PHE A 49 -1.82 8.28 6.93
CA PHE A 49 -2.76 9.25 6.37
C PHE A 49 -3.36 10.15 7.45
N ILE A 50 -3.86 9.57 8.55
CA ILE A 50 -4.41 10.32 9.68
C ILE A 50 -3.36 11.25 10.28
N ALA A 51 -2.14 10.74 10.53
CA ALA A 51 -1.05 11.54 11.08
C ALA A 51 -0.72 12.74 10.18
N THR A 52 -0.68 12.52 8.86
CA THR A 52 -0.42 13.57 7.87
C THR A 52 -1.51 14.65 7.91
N VAL A 53 -2.78 14.26 7.83
CA VAL A 53 -3.90 15.22 7.89
C VAL A 53 -3.89 15.98 9.22
N PHE A 54 -3.68 15.28 10.33
CA PHE A 54 -3.59 15.90 11.65
C PHE A 54 -2.47 16.94 11.71
N THR A 55 -1.27 16.61 11.25
CA THR A 55 -0.14 17.55 11.20
C THR A 55 -0.46 18.77 10.34
N VAL A 56 -1.05 18.58 9.16
CA VAL A 56 -1.46 19.70 8.29
C VAL A 56 -2.46 20.61 9.00
N VAL A 57 -3.49 20.04 9.63
CA VAL A 57 -4.50 20.81 10.39
C VAL A 57 -3.83 21.60 11.52
N GLN A 58 -2.92 20.99 12.26
CA GLN A 58 -2.18 21.65 13.34
C GLN A 58 -1.29 22.79 12.82
N ILE A 59 -0.68 22.65 11.64
CA ILE A 59 0.12 23.71 11.03
C ILE A 59 -0.77 24.87 10.60
N VAL A 60 -1.95 24.60 10.04
CA VAL A 60 -2.87 25.64 9.53
C VAL A 60 -3.58 26.40 10.64
N LEU A 61 -3.92 25.72 11.75
CA LEU A 61 -4.59 26.34 12.90
C LEU A 61 -3.64 27.13 13.81
N LYS A 62 -2.34 27.08 13.55
CA LYS A 62 -1.31 27.78 14.31
C LYS A 62 -0.96 29.09 13.65
#